data_AF-A0A8S3IE59-F1
#
_entry.id   AF-A0A8S3IE59-F1
#
_cell.length_a   1.000
_cell.length_b   1.000
_cell.length_c   1.000
_cell.angle_alpha   90.00
_cell.angle_beta   90.00
_cell.angle_gamma   90.00
#
_symmetry.space_group_name_H-M   'P 1'
#
loop_
_entity.id
_entity.type
_entity.pdbx_description
1 polymer ?
#
loop_
_entity_poly.entity_id
_entity_poly.type
_entity_poly.pdbx_seq_one_letter_code
_entity_poly.pdbx_strand_id
1 'polypeptide(L)'
;MDLAPVVETLKATLSPQLRQQAEEKLSQICKSNGFIPCLVQIILNGQCDMGARQAGAIYLKNHINTYWSDYNELKGTTNSDVMTLVNAANVSKPAGDSSQKLFVVSDPDKDYLRNVIIDVVIRTKDPLR
;
A
#
# COMPACT_ATOMS: atom_id res chain seq x y z
N MET A 1 6.55 -13.34 2.03
CA MET A 1 7.46 -12.50 2.82
C MET A 1 7.35 -12.94 4.27
N ASP A 2 8.46 -12.95 5.00
CA ASP A 2 8.46 -13.28 6.43
C ASP A 2 8.08 -12.04 7.28
N LEU A 3 7.27 -12.25 8.31
CA LEU A 3 6.72 -11.20 9.18
C LEU A 3 7.77 -10.70 10.18
N ALA A 4 8.58 -11.61 10.75
CA ALA A 4 9.50 -11.27 11.83
C ALA A 4 10.55 -10.21 11.45
N PRO A 5 11.22 -10.27 10.28
CA PRO A 5 12.20 -9.26 9.88
C PRO A 5 11.57 -7.89 9.61
N VAL A 6 10.32 -7.87 9.14
CA VAL A 6 9.57 -6.63 8.90
C VAL A 6 9.17 -6.00 10.22
N VAL A 7 8.69 -6.79 11.18
CA VAL A 7 8.38 -6.32 12.54
C VAL A 7 9.61 -5.74 13.22
N GLU A 8 10.76 -6.41 13.14
CA GLU A 8 12.01 -5.91 13.72
C GLU A 8 12.43 -4.58 13.09
N THR A 9 12.36 -4.49 11.76
CA THR A 9 12.67 -3.26 11.03
C THR A 9 11.72 -2.13 11.41
N LEU A 10 10.40 -2.40 11.54
CA LEU A 10 9.41 -1.44 12.00
C LEU A 10 9.70 -0.96 13.43
N LYS A 11 10.06 -1.86 14.35
CA LYS A 11 10.45 -1.48 15.73
C LYS A 11 11.70 -0.61 15.74
N ALA A 12 12.68 -0.89 14.87
CA ALA A 12 13.89 -0.08 14.77
C ALA A 12 13.61 1.37 14.32
N THR A 13 12.51 1.64 13.59
CA THR A 13 12.10 3.01 13.23
C THR A 13 11.71 3.87 14.44
N LEU A 14 11.30 3.24 15.55
CA LEU A 14 10.91 3.93 16.77
C LEU A 14 12.14 4.47 17.51
N SER A 15 13.29 3.80 17.39
CA SER A 15 14.54 4.17 18.04
C SER A 15 15.26 5.31 17.30
N PRO A 16 15.57 6.44 17.96
CA PRO A 16 16.22 7.58 17.30
C PRO A 16 17.57 7.24 16.66
N GLN A 17 18.36 6.34 17.26
CA GLN A 17 19.68 5.97 16.70
C GLN A 17 19.59 5.07 15.47
N LEU A 18 18.53 4.27 15.34
CA LEU A 18 18.39 3.26 14.28
C LEU A 18 17.41 3.69 13.18
N ARG A 19 16.67 4.79 13.40
CA ARG A 19 15.57 5.23 12.53
C ARG A 19 15.98 5.36 11.07
N GLN A 20 17.06 6.07 10.79
CA GLN A 20 17.48 6.36 9.43
C GLN A 20 17.84 5.08 8.65
N GLN A 21 18.60 4.19 9.29
CA GLN A 21 18.95 2.89 8.70
C GLN A 21 17.73 1.99 8.53
N ALA A 22 16.81 2.00 9.50
CA ALA A 22 15.59 1.22 9.47
C ALA A 22 14.65 1.70 8.35
N GLU A 23 14.49 3.01 8.17
CA GLU A 23 13.69 3.61 7.10
C GLU A 23 14.25 3.30 5.71
N GLU A 24 15.58 3.37 5.55
CA GLU A 24 16.24 3.02 4.29
C GLU A 24 16.03 1.54 3.94
N LYS A 25 16.18 0.65 4.93
CA LYS A 25 15.88 -0.78 4.78
C LYS A 25 14.40 -1.01 4.45
N LEU A 26 13.49 -0.30 5.11
CA LEU A 26 12.06 -0.41 4.87
C LEU A 26 11.67 0.05 3.44
N SER A 27 12.33 1.09 2.93
CA SER A 27 12.20 1.58 1.55
C SER A 27 12.69 0.57 0.50
N GLN A 28 13.67 -0.27 0.85
CA GLN A 28 14.07 -1.37 -0.03
C GLN A 28 13.06 -2.52 0.01
N ILE A 29 12.60 -2.89 1.21
CA ILE A 29 11.65 -4.00 1.40
C ILE A 29 10.29 -3.69 0.76
N CYS A 30 9.84 -2.42 0.79
CA CYS A 30 8.52 -2.06 0.25
C CYS A 30 8.37 -2.27 -1.26
N LYS A 31 9.49 -2.34 -1.99
CA LYS A 31 9.52 -2.61 -3.44
C LYS A 31 9.27 -4.08 -3.78
N SER A 32 9.30 -4.97 -2.79
CA SER A 32 9.11 -6.40 -3.01
C SER A 32 7.64 -6.79 -3.07
N ASN A 33 7.32 -7.75 -3.95
CA ASN A 33 5.96 -8.25 -4.10
C ASN A 33 5.45 -8.85 -2.78
N GLY A 34 4.23 -8.50 -2.40
CA GLY A 34 3.59 -9.01 -1.19
C GLY A 34 3.97 -8.27 0.10
N PHE A 35 4.73 -7.16 0.02
CA PHE A 35 5.00 -6.32 1.18
C PHE A 35 3.73 -5.74 1.82
N ILE A 36 2.82 -5.17 1.01
CA ILE A 36 1.60 -4.54 1.53
C ILE A 36 0.70 -5.55 2.26
N PRO A 37 0.40 -6.75 1.72
CA PRO A 37 -0.30 -7.80 2.47
C PRO A 37 0.40 -8.20 3.78
N CYS A 38 1.74 -8.33 3.76
CA CYS A 38 2.54 -8.62 4.95
C CYS A 38 2.39 -7.51 6.01
N LEU A 39 2.45 -6.25 5.59
CA LEU A 39 2.29 -5.08 6.46
C LEU A 39 0.90 -5.05 7.10
N VAL A 40 -0.15 -5.31 6.33
CA VAL A 40 -1.53 -5.40 6.85
C VAL A 40 -1.64 -6.54 7.86
N GLN A 41 -1.06 -7.71 7.60
CA GLN A 41 -1.05 -8.83 8.55
C GLN A 41 -0.40 -8.43 9.89
N ILE A 42 0.71 -7.69 9.87
CA ILE A 42 1.37 -7.18 11.09
C ILE A 42 0.45 -6.23 11.86
N ILE A 43 -0.19 -5.29 11.16
CA ILE A 43 -1.07 -4.28 11.76
C ILE A 43 -2.29 -4.94 12.45
N LEU A 44 -2.88 -5.93 11.79
CA LEU A 44 -4.07 -6.65 12.27
C LEU A 44 -3.74 -7.71 13.33
N ASN A 45 -2.47 -8.15 13.44
CA ASN A 45 -2.07 -9.17 14.40
C ASN A 45 -2.01 -8.61 15.83
N GLY A 46 -3.01 -8.98 16.65
CA GLY A 46 -3.10 -8.58 18.06
C GLY A 46 -1.97 -9.09 18.96
N GLN A 47 -1.17 -10.06 18.50
CA GLN A 47 0.02 -10.56 19.22
C GLN A 47 1.29 -9.75 18.90
N CYS A 48 1.27 -8.91 17.87
CA CYS A 48 2.39 -8.02 17.58
C CYS A 48 2.41 -6.83 18.54
N ASP A 49 3.63 -6.42 18.90
CA ASP A 49 3.86 -5.26 19.75
C ASP A 49 3.17 -4.00 19.20
N MET A 50 2.56 -3.21 20.09
CA MET A 50 1.78 -2.04 19.72
C MET A 50 2.62 -1.01 18.95
N GLY A 51 3.90 -0.84 19.32
CA GLY A 51 4.80 0.08 18.63
C GLY A 51 5.03 -0.34 17.18
N ALA A 52 5.23 -1.63 16.93
CA ALA A 52 5.38 -2.18 15.57
C ALA A 52 4.11 -2.00 14.74
N ARG A 53 2.93 -2.26 15.34
CA ARG A 53 1.62 -2.08 14.69
C ARG A 53 1.37 -0.63 14.32
N GLN A 54 1.66 0.30 15.22
CA GLN A 54 1.52 1.73 14.98
C GLN A 54 2.48 2.23 13.89
N ALA A 55 3.76 1.86 13.97
CA ALA A 55 4.75 2.19 12.93
C ALA A 55 4.31 1.65 11.57
N GLY A 56 3.84 0.39 11.52
CA GLY A 56 3.33 -0.22 10.30
C GLY A 56 2.11 0.50 9.73
N ALA A 57 1.16 0.89 10.57
CA ALA A 57 -0.04 1.62 10.16
C ALA A 57 0.28 3.02 9.64
N ILE A 58 1.21 3.73 10.29
CA ILE A 58 1.70 5.04 9.82
C ILE A 58 2.37 4.88 8.45
N TYR A 59 3.23 3.86 8.31
CA TYR A 59 3.87 3.57 7.03
C TYR A 59 2.85 3.26 5.94
N LEU A 60 1.87 2.39 6.22
CA LEU A 60 0.81 2.04 5.26
C LEU A 60 0.00 3.26 4.84
N LYS A 61 -0.40 4.12 5.78
CA LYS A 61 -1.10 5.37 5.50
C LYS A 61 -0.27 6.28 4.58
N ASN A 62 1.00 6.49 4.91
CA ASN A 62 1.89 7.32 4.10
C ASN A 62 2.11 6.69 2.71
N HIS A 63 2.28 5.38 2.64
CA HIS A 63 2.49 4.66 1.40
C HIS A 63 1.26 4.74 0.48
N ILE A 64 0.05 4.64 1.02
CA ILE A 64 -1.18 4.85 0.26
C ILE A 64 -1.24 6.29 -0.25
N ASN A 65 -1.01 7.28 0.60
CA ASN A 65 -1.06 8.69 0.18
C ASN A 65 -0.02 9.04 -0.90
N THR A 66 1.17 8.41 -0.88
CA THR A 66 2.26 8.74 -1.80
C THR A 66 2.19 7.94 -3.12
N TYR A 67 1.80 6.66 -3.06
CA TYR A 67 1.93 5.75 -4.20
C TYR A 67 0.60 5.24 -4.74
N TRP A 68 -0.51 5.46 -4.04
CA TRP A 68 -1.84 5.09 -4.52
C TRP A 68 -2.39 6.19 -5.42
N SER A 69 -1.98 6.19 -6.68
CA SER A 69 -2.42 7.17 -7.68
C SER A 69 -3.95 7.29 -7.72
N ASP A 70 -4.44 8.52 -7.81
CA ASP A 70 -5.82 8.78 -8.15
C ASP A 70 -6.04 8.38 -9.61
N TYR A 71 -7.15 7.69 -9.88
CA TYR A 71 -7.52 7.29 -11.25
C TYR A 71 -7.52 8.48 -12.23
N ASN A 72 -7.73 9.71 -11.73
CA ASN A 72 -7.67 10.94 -12.51
C ASN A 72 -6.26 11.37 -12.92
N GLU A 73 -5.22 11.10 -12.12
CA GLU A 73 -3.83 11.40 -12.50
C GLU A 73 -3.35 10.48 -13.63
N LEU A 74 -3.80 9.23 -13.65
CA LEU A 74 -3.50 8.30 -14.76
C LEU A 74 -4.17 8.72 -16.08
N LYS A 75 -5.25 9.51 -16.02
CA LYS A 75 -5.90 10.09 -17.21
C LYS A 75 -5.30 11.43 -17.64
N GLY A 76 -4.50 12.08 -16.79
CA GLY A 76 -3.82 13.34 -17.10
C GLY A 76 -2.51 13.15 -17.89
N THR A 77 -1.94 11.95 -17.93
CA THR A 77 -0.66 11.65 -18.62
C THR A 77 -0.81 10.94 -19.96
N THR A 78 -2.04 10.65 -20.39
CA THR A 78 -2.29 10.34 -21.80
C THR A 78 -2.15 11.64 -22.57
N ASN A 79 -0.95 11.94 -23.06
CA ASN A 79 -0.76 12.80 -24.22
C ASN A 79 -1.89 12.46 -25.20
N SER A 80 -2.71 13.45 -25.57
CA SER A 80 -3.84 13.31 -26.50
C SER A 80 -3.47 12.53 -27.78
N ASP A 81 -2.18 12.55 -28.12
CA ASP A 81 -1.59 11.87 -29.27
C ASP A 81 -1.53 10.35 -29.09
N VAL A 82 -1.26 9.83 -27.88
CA VAL A 82 -1.19 8.38 -27.62
C VAL A 82 -2.57 7.73 -27.69
N MET A 83 -3.60 8.41 -27.19
CA MET A 83 -4.97 7.87 -27.23
C MET A 83 -5.55 7.88 -28.66
N THR A 84 -5.15 8.85 -29.49
CA THR A 84 -5.54 8.91 -30.91
C THR A 84 -4.83 7.81 -31.72
N LEU A 85 -3.56 7.53 -31.43
CA LEU A 85 -2.79 6.46 -32.09
C LEU A 85 -3.23 5.06 -31.65
N VAL A 86 -3.58 4.86 -30.38
CA VAL A 86 -4.15 3.61 -29.86
C VAL A 86 -5.51 3.32 -30.50
N ASN A 87 -6.35 4.34 -30.70
CA ASN A 87 -7.63 4.20 -31.38
C ASN A 87 -7.47 3.94 -32.89
N ALA A 88 -6.46 4.54 -33.54
CA ALA A 88 -6.14 4.27 -34.95
C ALA A 88 -5.54 2.86 -35.17
N ALA A 89 -4.76 2.35 -34.21
CA ALA A 89 -4.20 1.00 -34.26
C ALA A 89 -5.24 -0.11 -33.96
N ASN A 90 -6.34 0.21 -33.27
CA ASN A 90 -7.36 -0.76 -32.86
C ASN A 90 -8.46 -1.04 -33.91
N VAL A 91 -8.38 -0.49 -35.12
CA VAL A 91 -9.37 -0.74 -36.19
C VAL A 91 -9.12 -2.08 -36.92
N SER A 92 -8.15 -2.90 -36.51
CA SER A 92 -7.86 -4.17 -37.20
C SER A 92 -7.35 -5.31 -36.31
N LYS A 93 -8.23 -5.93 -35.50
CA LYS A 93 -8.44 -7.40 -35.43
C LYS A 93 -9.26 -7.86 -34.20
N PRO A 94 -9.94 -9.02 -34.28
CA PRO A 94 -10.88 -9.50 -33.28
C PRO A 94 -10.24 -10.41 -32.21
N ALA A 95 -10.94 -10.49 -31.06
CA ALA A 95 -10.97 -11.56 -30.07
C ALA A 95 -9.65 -12.01 -29.40
N GLY A 96 -9.47 -11.61 -28.14
CA GLY A 96 -8.45 -12.15 -27.24
C GLY A 96 -8.24 -11.25 -26.02
N ASP A 97 -9.10 -11.39 -25.02
CA ASP A 97 -9.07 -10.65 -23.75
C ASP A 97 -7.80 -10.99 -22.94
N SER A 98 -6.87 -10.04 -22.84
CA SER A 98 -5.74 -10.07 -21.91
C SER A 98 -5.30 -8.66 -21.52
N SER A 99 -6.22 -7.69 -21.53
CA SER A 99 -5.96 -6.42 -20.85
C SER A 99 -6.07 -6.70 -19.36
N GLN A 100 -4.93 -6.85 -18.67
CA GLN A 100 -4.89 -6.74 -17.22
C GLN A 100 -5.47 -5.36 -16.85
N LYS A 101 -6.78 -5.35 -16.57
CA LYS A 101 -7.50 -4.18 -16.10
C LYS A 101 -6.85 -3.81 -14.77
N LEU A 102 -6.10 -2.71 -14.76
CA LEU A 102 -5.51 -2.16 -13.54
C LEU A 102 -6.67 -1.91 -12.57
N PHE A 103 -6.78 -2.73 -11.51
CA PHE A 103 -7.82 -2.57 -10.50
C PHE A 103 -7.47 -1.36 -9.63
N VAL A 104 -7.98 -0.19 -10.00
CA VAL A 104 -7.80 1.05 -9.23
C VAL A 104 -8.94 1.16 -8.22
N VAL A 105 -8.60 1.12 -6.93
CA VAL A 105 -9.52 1.31 -5.81
C VAL A 105 -9.96 2.77 -5.76
N SER A 106 -11.27 3.03 -5.62
CA SER A 106 -11.86 4.38 -5.68
C SER A 106 -11.54 5.18 -4.42
N ASP A 107 -11.54 6.51 -4.47
CA ASP A 107 -11.26 7.37 -3.31
C ASP A 107 -12.12 7.08 -2.07
N PRO A 108 -13.42 6.74 -2.18
CA PRO A 108 -14.24 6.30 -1.04
C PRO A 108 -13.72 5.02 -0.38
N ASP A 109 -13.16 4.10 -1.17
CA ASP A 109 -12.59 2.86 -0.65
C ASP A 109 -11.26 3.13 0.08
N LYS A 110 -10.49 4.16 -0.35
CA LYS A 110 -9.29 4.62 0.36
C LYS A 110 -9.65 5.19 1.73
N ASP A 111 -10.71 6.01 1.80
CA ASP A 111 -11.21 6.55 3.07
C ASP A 111 -11.77 5.45 3.98
N TYR A 112 -12.45 4.46 3.41
CA TYR A 112 -12.89 3.27 4.15
C TYR A 112 -11.69 2.52 4.74
N LEU A 113 -10.66 2.23 3.94
CA LEU A 113 -9.44 1.57 4.41
C LEU A 113 -8.72 2.36 5.51
N ARG A 114 -8.61 3.69 5.34
CA ARG A 114 -8.06 4.58 6.37
C ARG A 114 -8.83 4.47 7.67
N ASN A 115 -10.16 4.52 7.62
CA ASN A 115 -11.02 4.45 8.80
C ASN A 115 -10.95 3.08 9.48
N VAL A 116 -10.92 2.00 8.71
CA VAL A 116 -10.73 0.63 9.23
C VAL A 116 -9.37 0.47 9.89
N ILE A 117 -8.29 0.99 9.28
CA ILE A 117 -6.95 0.94 9.89
C ILE A 117 -6.92 1.73 11.19
N ILE A 118 -7.53 2.92 11.24
CA ILE A 118 -7.66 3.71 12.47
C ILE A 118 -8.44 2.94 13.54
N ASP A 119 -9.57 2.32 13.17
CA ASP A 119 -10.41 1.57 14.10
C ASP A 119 -9.68 0.35 14.65
N VAL A 120 -9.03 -0.43 13.78
CA VAL A 120 -8.27 -1.61 14.19
C VAL A 120 -7.04 -1.24 15.02
N VAL A 121 -6.32 -0.17 14.69
CA VAL A 121 -5.06 0.16 15.40
C VAL A 121 -5.28 0.96 16.67
N ILE A 122 -6.30 1.82 16.71
CA ILE A 122 -6.55 2.73 17.84
C ILE A 122 -7.63 2.17 18.78
N ARG A 123 -8.65 1.45 18.27
CA ARG A 123 -9.78 0.97 19.10
C ARG A 123 -9.70 -0.49 19.53
N THR A 124 -8.84 -1.32 18.95
CA THR A 124 -8.56 -2.67 19.51
C THR A 124 -7.65 -2.57 20.74
N LYS A 125 -8.17 -2.01 21.83
CA LYS A 125 -7.52 -2.13 23.15
C LYS A 125 -7.81 -3.47 23.84
N ASP A 126 -8.77 -4.27 23.38
CA ASP A 126 -8.98 -5.63 23.89
C ASP A 126 -9.71 -6.52 22.87
N PRO A 127 -9.14 -7.65 22.42
CA PRO A 127 -9.86 -8.69 21.69
C PRO A 127 -10.54 -9.73 22.60
N LEU A 128 -10.62 -9.49 23.93
CA LEU A 128 -11.19 -10.42 24.92
C LEU A 128 -12.43 -9.87 25.63
N ARG A 129 -13.31 -9.20 24.90
CA ARG A 129 -14.69 -8.98 25.36
C ARG A 129 -15.69 -9.39 24.30
#